data_AF-A0A4P5VCK4-F1
#
_entry.id   AF-A0A4P5VCK4-F1
#
_cell.length_a   1.000
_cell.length_b   1.000
_cell.length_c   1.000
_cell.angle_alpha   90.00
_cell.angle_beta   90.00
_cell.angle_gamma   90.00
#
_symmetry.space_group_name_H-M   'P 1'
#
loop_
_entity.id
_entity.type
_entity.pdbx_description
1 polymer ?
#
loop_
_entity_poly.entity_id
_entity_poly.type
_entity_poly.pdbx_seq_one_letter_code
_entity_poly.pdbx_strand_id
1 'polypeptide(L)'
;MEEALKGRRYLKVLAQLQGWLRQPQLTPLGQQPMRAWWGEFCQTALNDLLLEPGWQVDQPYAPLGQQQLHQLRKRLKRCRYSLTNLEPLRPEPLAPWLERLRAMQQHLGDLNDLQLLDQALQRQFHESPDRIAPCLCSLLAEARDQAWLRWRSEAETLLTPAGRAALHRLPL
;
A
#
# COMPACT_ATOMS: atom_id res chain seq x y z
N MET A 1 2.16 25.77 6.28
CA MET A 1 2.79 24.78 5.37
C MET A 1 3.69 25.45 4.33
N GLU A 2 3.28 26.57 3.71
CA GLU A 2 4.12 27.34 2.78
C GLU A 2 5.43 27.87 3.39
N GLU A 3 5.41 28.35 4.64
CA GLU A 3 6.64 28.84 5.31
C GLU A 3 7.68 27.74 5.52
N ALA A 4 7.24 26.50 5.78
CA ALA A 4 8.14 25.36 5.96
C ALA A 4 8.88 25.00 4.66
N LEU A 5 8.23 25.16 3.51
CA LEU A 5 8.81 24.90 2.17
C LEU A 5 9.68 26.06 1.66
N LYS A 6 9.56 27.25 2.24
CA LYS A 6 10.44 28.41 1.96
C LYS A 6 11.58 28.54 2.97
N GLY A 7 11.60 27.69 4.00
CA GLY A 7 12.58 27.73 5.07
C GLY A 7 14.00 27.36 4.59
N ARG A 8 15.00 28.05 5.14
CA ARG A 8 16.44 27.82 4.84
C ARG A 8 16.87 26.36 5.02
N ARG A 9 16.32 25.67 6.02
CA ARG A 9 16.60 24.25 6.29
C ARG A 9 16.13 23.35 5.14
N TYR A 10 14.93 23.57 4.63
CA TYR A 10 14.35 22.80 3.52
C TYR A 10 15.18 22.99 2.25
N LEU A 11 15.45 24.25 1.87
CA LEU A 11 16.25 24.57 0.69
C LEU A 11 17.67 24.00 0.76
N LYS A 12 18.28 23.98 1.96
CA LYS A 12 19.60 23.36 2.18
C LYS A 12 19.57 21.85 1.91
N VAL A 13 18.57 21.14 2.43
CA VAL A 13 18.42 19.69 2.17
C VAL A 13 18.20 19.43 0.68
N LEU A 14 17.34 20.22 0.03
CA LEU A 14 17.07 20.08 -1.40
C LEU A 14 18.35 20.28 -2.24
N ALA A 15 19.13 21.33 -1.94
CA ALA A 15 20.40 21.59 -2.60
C ALA A 15 21.41 20.45 -2.39
N GLN A 16 21.47 19.87 -1.19
CA GLN A 16 22.34 18.72 -0.90
C GLN A 16 21.93 17.47 -1.70
N LEU A 17 20.63 17.16 -1.77
CA LEU A 17 20.13 16.03 -2.57
C LEU A 17 20.40 16.23 -4.06
N GLN A 18 20.16 17.43 -4.58
CA GLN A 18 20.47 17.77 -5.97
C GLN A 18 21.98 17.69 -6.27
N GLY A 19 22.81 18.16 -5.34
CA GLY A 19 24.27 18.04 -5.43
C GLY A 19 24.71 16.57 -5.51
N TRP A 20 24.18 15.72 -4.63
CA TRP A 20 24.46 14.28 -4.65
C TRP A 20 23.98 13.60 -5.93
N LEU A 21 22.80 13.94 -6.44
CA LEU A 21 22.29 13.38 -7.70
C LEU A 21 23.18 13.71 -8.92
N ARG A 22 23.89 14.84 -8.91
CA ARG A 22 24.85 15.20 -9.97
C ARG A 22 26.16 14.42 -9.90
N GLN A 23 26.61 14.09 -8.69
CA GLN A 23 27.85 13.35 -8.44
C GLN A 23 27.63 12.31 -7.33
N PRO A 24 26.93 11.20 -7.64
CA PRO A 24 26.58 10.21 -6.64
C PRO A 24 27.84 9.45 -6.19
N GLN A 25 28.03 9.36 -4.87
CA GLN A 25 29.03 8.49 -4.28
C GLN A 25 28.36 7.14 -3.98
N LEU A 26 28.55 6.18 -4.89
CA LEU A 26 27.94 4.86 -4.79
C LEU A 26 28.76 3.95 -3.87
N THR A 27 28.05 3.15 -3.07
CA THR A 27 28.65 2.04 -2.32
C THR A 27 29.17 0.97 -3.30
N PRO A 28 30.01 0.01 -2.84
CA PRO A 28 30.44 -1.10 -3.69
C PRO A 28 29.29 -1.88 -4.34
N LEU A 29 28.16 -2.03 -3.62
CA LEU A 29 26.94 -2.63 -4.17
C LEU A 29 26.30 -1.73 -5.24
N GLY A 30 26.27 -0.41 -5.03
CA GLY A 30 25.73 0.54 -6.01
C GLY A 30 26.52 0.60 -7.32
N GLN A 31 27.77 0.14 -7.33
CA GLN A 31 28.59 0.01 -8.54
C GLN A 31 28.31 -1.27 -9.33
N GLN A 32 27.59 -2.24 -8.75
CA GLN A 32 27.27 -3.49 -9.43
C GLN A 32 26.17 -3.29 -10.50
N PRO A 33 26.14 -4.11 -11.57
CA PRO A 33 25.07 -4.07 -12.55
C PRO A 33 23.72 -4.42 -11.90
N MET A 34 22.77 -3.49 -11.88
CA MET A 34 21.48 -3.67 -11.20
C MET A 34 20.70 -4.90 -11.70
N ARG A 35 20.84 -5.26 -12.98
CA ARG A 35 20.22 -6.46 -13.57
C ARG A 35 20.71 -7.78 -12.94
N ALA A 36 21.95 -7.83 -12.46
CA ALA A 36 22.51 -9.02 -11.82
C ALA A 36 21.97 -9.26 -10.40
N TRP A 37 21.36 -8.24 -9.79
CA TRP A 37 20.80 -8.26 -8.44
C TRP A 37 19.27 -8.21 -8.43
N TRP A 38 18.67 -8.45 -9.60
CA TRP A 38 17.23 -8.32 -9.83
C TRP A 38 16.43 -9.20 -8.88
N GLY A 39 16.80 -10.49 -8.78
CA GLY A 39 16.09 -11.48 -7.97
C GLY A 39 16.09 -11.10 -6.50
N GLU A 40 17.21 -10.63 -5.96
CA GLU A 40 17.35 -10.19 -4.57
C GLU A 40 16.49 -8.96 -4.27
N PHE A 41 16.46 -7.97 -5.19
CA PHE A 41 15.61 -6.80 -5.04
C PHE A 41 14.11 -7.15 -5.14
N CYS A 42 13.74 -8.03 -6.05
CA CYS A 42 12.37 -8.53 -6.16
C CYS A 42 11.95 -9.34 -4.92
N GLN A 43 12.83 -10.20 -4.42
CA GLN A 43 12.58 -10.97 -3.20
C GLN A 43 12.38 -10.02 -2.01
N THR A 44 13.19 -8.96 -1.90
CA THR A 44 13.02 -7.93 -0.86
C THR A 44 11.68 -7.21 -0.98
N ALA A 45 11.24 -6.92 -2.21
CA ALA A 45 9.94 -6.30 -2.48
C ALA A 45 8.78 -7.18 -1.97
N LEU A 46 8.87 -8.48 -2.22
CA LEU A 46 7.86 -9.49 -1.89
C LEU A 46 7.96 -10.05 -0.46
N ASN A 47 9.09 -9.87 0.22
CA ASN A 47 9.38 -10.56 1.48
C ASN A 47 8.27 -10.40 2.51
N ASP A 48 7.87 -11.47 3.19
CA ASP A 48 6.82 -11.44 4.21
C ASP A 48 5.45 -10.92 3.74
N LEU A 49 5.25 -10.57 2.45
CA LEU A 49 4.00 -9.98 1.98
C LEU A 49 2.84 -10.90 2.32
N LEU A 50 2.96 -12.20 2.03
CA LEU A 50 1.93 -13.19 2.32
C LEU A 50 1.79 -13.55 3.81
N LEU A 51 2.73 -13.10 4.65
CA LEU A 51 2.71 -13.32 6.11
C LEU A 51 2.06 -12.17 6.87
N GLU A 52 1.72 -11.07 6.19
CA GLU A 52 1.05 -9.93 6.82
C GLU A 52 -0.30 -10.35 7.44
N PRO A 53 -0.55 -10.09 8.72
CA PRO A 53 -1.80 -10.49 9.38
C PRO A 53 -3.07 -9.90 8.74
N GLY A 54 -2.93 -8.79 8.00
CA GLY A 54 -4.03 -8.14 7.29
C GLY A 54 -4.74 -9.03 6.27
N TRP A 55 -4.12 -10.13 5.83
CA TRP A 55 -4.74 -11.11 4.92
C TRP A 55 -5.84 -11.94 5.58
N GLN A 56 -5.80 -12.08 6.91
CA GLN A 56 -6.63 -13.03 7.69
C GLN A 56 -7.46 -12.29 8.75
N VAL A 57 -7.94 -11.09 8.42
CA VAL A 57 -8.73 -10.28 9.36
C VAL A 57 -10.17 -10.74 9.36
N ASP A 58 -10.66 -11.19 10.51
CA ASP A 58 -12.07 -11.58 10.69
C ASP A 58 -12.96 -10.39 11.07
N GLN A 59 -12.41 -9.42 11.82
CA GLN A 59 -13.13 -8.24 12.29
C GLN A 59 -12.52 -6.96 11.70
N PRO A 60 -12.86 -6.59 10.45
CA PRO A 60 -12.21 -5.48 9.72
C PRO A 60 -12.38 -4.11 10.39
N TYR A 61 -13.43 -3.98 11.20
CA TYR A 61 -13.80 -2.74 11.86
C TYR A 61 -13.33 -2.65 13.31
N ALA A 62 -12.80 -3.73 13.89
CA ALA A 62 -12.17 -3.68 15.21
C ALA A 62 -10.82 -2.94 15.12
N PRO A 63 -10.36 -2.26 16.18
CA PRO A 63 -9.09 -1.50 16.14
C PRO A 63 -7.89 -2.33 15.66
N LEU A 64 -7.79 -3.59 16.10
CA LEU A 64 -6.73 -4.49 15.65
C LEU A 64 -6.85 -4.84 14.16
N GLY A 65 -8.05 -5.18 13.69
CA GLY A 65 -8.29 -5.48 12.28
C GLY A 65 -7.97 -4.29 11.38
N GLN A 66 -8.39 -3.08 11.76
CA GLN A 66 -8.05 -1.85 11.06
C GLN A 66 -6.53 -1.62 10.99
N GLN A 67 -5.84 -1.82 12.11
CA GLN A 67 -4.38 -1.72 12.14
C GLN A 67 -3.74 -2.71 11.18
N GLN A 68 -4.18 -3.97 11.20
CA GLN A 68 -3.64 -5.05 10.35
C GLN A 68 -3.89 -4.77 8.86
N LEU A 69 -5.10 -4.33 8.48
CA LEU A 69 -5.44 -3.94 7.11
C LEU A 69 -4.61 -2.74 6.64
N HIS A 70 -4.39 -1.75 7.50
CA HIS A 70 -3.55 -0.59 7.18
C HIS A 70 -2.08 -0.97 6.96
N GLN A 71 -1.54 -1.87 7.80
CA GLN A 71 -0.17 -2.37 7.60
C GLN A 71 -0.05 -3.16 6.30
N LEU A 72 -1.03 -4.03 6.00
CA LEU A 72 -1.06 -4.74 4.73
C LEU A 72 -1.13 -3.78 3.54
N ARG A 73 -1.96 -2.73 3.60
CA ARG A 73 -2.02 -1.68 2.57
C ARG A 73 -0.67 -1.03 2.35
N LYS A 74 0.06 -0.71 3.42
CA LYS A 74 1.43 -0.17 3.33
C LYS A 74 2.39 -1.17 2.69
N ARG A 75 2.34 -2.45 3.07
CA ARG A 75 3.20 -3.50 2.50
C ARG A 75 2.94 -3.70 1.01
N LEU A 76 1.67 -3.73 0.58
CA LEU A 76 1.27 -3.80 -0.82
C LEU A 76 1.76 -2.56 -1.59
N LYS A 77 1.62 -1.35 -1.01
CA LYS A 77 2.13 -0.11 -1.60
C LYS A 77 3.63 -0.15 -1.82
N ARG A 78 4.39 -0.59 -0.82
CA ARG A 78 5.84 -0.80 -0.91
C ARG A 78 6.18 -1.82 -2.01
N CYS A 79 5.52 -2.98 -2.01
CA CYS A 79 5.72 -4.02 -3.00
C CYS A 79 5.50 -3.49 -4.43
N ARG A 80 4.36 -2.85 -4.69
CA ARG A 80 4.06 -2.29 -6.02
C ARG A 80 5.10 -1.28 -6.47
N TYR A 81 5.49 -0.32 -5.62
CA TYR A 81 6.48 0.68 -6.00
C TYR A 81 7.87 0.09 -6.23
N SER A 82 8.29 -0.87 -5.41
CA SER A 82 9.52 -1.60 -5.65
C SER A 82 9.47 -2.32 -7.00
N LEU A 83 8.41 -3.07 -7.29
CA LEU A 83 8.26 -3.79 -8.56
C LEU A 83 8.14 -2.85 -9.77
N THR A 84 7.47 -1.70 -9.65
CA THR A 84 7.39 -0.69 -10.72
C THR A 84 8.76 -0.08 -11.03
N ASN A 85 9.55 0.26 -10.01
CA ASN A 85 10.90 0.80 -10.21
C ASN A 85 11.84 -0.23 -10.85
N LEU A 86 11.55 -1.48 -10.59
CA LEU A 86 12.29 -2.63 -11.07
C LEU A 86 11.87 -2.97 -12.52
N GLU A 87 10.58 -2.92 -12.87
CA GLU A 87 10.04 -3.36 -14.18
C GLU A 87 10.90 -3.04 -15.43
N PRO A 88 11.48 -1.83 -15.61
CA PRO A 88 12.31 -1.51 -16.77
C PRO A 88 13.58 -2.35 -16.96
N LEU A 89 14.00 -3.10 -15.94
CA LEU A 89 15.22 -3.92 -15.98
C LEU A 89 15.00 -5.30 -16.60
N ARG A 90 13.76 -5.68 -16.90
CA ARG A 90 13.42 -6.97 -17.51
C ARG A 90 12.90 -6.88 -18.94
N PRO A 91 13.02 -7.98 -19.71
CA PRO A 91 12.33 -8.13 -20.98
C PRO A 91 10.83 -8.44 -20.81
N GLU A 92 10.42 -9.24 -19.81
CA GLU A 92 9.01 -9.58 -19.61
C GLU A 92 8.28 -8.54 -18.74
N PRO A 93 7.09 -8.05 -19.16
CA PRO A 93 6.35 -7.04 -18.42
C PRO A 93 5.80 -7.58 -17.09
N LEU A 94 5.73 -6.71 -16.08
CA LEU A 94 5.07 -6.97 -14.79
C LEU A 94 3.65 -6.39 -14.73
N ALA A 95 3.21 -5.71 -15.79
CA ALA A 95 1.93 -5.00 -15.86
C ALA A 95 0.73 -5.77 -15.26
N PRO A 96 0.48 -7.07 -15.55
CA PRO A 96 -0.67 -7.77 -14.95
C PRO A 96 -0.61 -7.82 -13.41
N TRP A 97 0.58 -8.03 -12.85
CA TRP A 97 0.79 -8.04 -11.41
C TRP A 97 0.74 -6.64 -10.81
N LEU A 98 1.28 -5.63 -11.49
CA LEU A 98 1.22 -4.25 -11.04
C LEU A 98 -0.22 -3.73 -10.99
N GLU A 99 -1.05 -4.07 -11.97
CA GLU A 99 -2.47 -3.74 -11.98
C GLU A 99 -3.23 -4.47 -10.87
N ARG A 100 -2.92 -5.76 -10.65
CA ARG A 100 -3.52 -6.51 -9.54
C ARG A 100 -3.16 -5.92 -8.17
N LEU A 101 -1.89 -5.58 -7.94
CA LEU A 101 -1.44 -4.91 -6.71
C LEU A 101 -2.06 -3.51 -6.55
N ARG A 102 -2.31 -2.80 -7.66
CA ARG A 102 -3.01 -1.51 -7.64
C ARG A 102 -4.47 -1.70 -7.22
N ALA A 103 -5.17 -2.69 -7.78
CA ALA A 103 -6.56 -3.00 -7.42
C ALA A 103 -6.69 -3.36 -5.93
N MET A 104 -5.82 -4.23 -5.42
CA MET A 104 -5.75 -4.55 -3.98
C MET A 104 -5.55 -3.30 -3.10
N GLN A 105 -4.64 -2.40 -3.50
CA GLN A 105 -4.43 -1.14 -2.77
C GLN A 105 -5.65 -0.23 -2.81
N GLN A 106 -6.41 -0.22 -3.91
CA GLN A 106 -7.62 0.56 -4.03
C GLN A 106 -8.69 0.04 -3.08
N HIS A 107 -8.93 -1.28 -3.05
CA HIS A 107 -9.93 -1.87 -2.14
C HIS A 107 -9.61 -1.62 -0.66
N LEU A 108 -8.35 -1.77 -0.25
CA LEU A 108 -7.91 -1.41 1.10
C LEU A 108 -7.95 0.11 1.35
N GLY A 109 -7.78 0.92 0.30
CA GLY A 109 -7.93 2.37 0.33
C GLY A 109 -9.37 2.76 0.65
N ASP A 110 -10.33 2.19 -0.08
CA ASP A 110 -11.76 2.43 0.13
C ASP A 110 -12.17 2.09 1.57
N LEU A 111 -11.73 0.93 2.09
CA LEU A 111 -11.99 0.53 3.48
C LEU A 111 -11.41 1.53 4.49
N ASN A 112 -10.17 1.97 4.28
CA ASN A 112 -9.53 2.96 5.14
C ASN A 112 -10.26 4.31 5.09
N ASP A 113 -10.68 4.75 3.91
CA ASP A 113 -11.27 6.07 3.72
C ASP A 113 -12.68 6.12 4.34
N LEU A 114 -13.46 5.04 4.19
CA LEU A 114 -14.74 4.88 4.89
C LEU A 114 -14.56 4.85 6.42
N GLN A 115 -13.50 4.21 6.91
CA GLN A 115 -13.19 4.21 8.34
C GLN A 115 -12.78 5.60 8.86
N LEU A 116 -12.01 6.35 8.08
CA LEU A 116 -11.65 7.73 8.42
C LEU A 116 -12.87 8.65 8.40
N LEU A 117 -13.80 8.45 7.46
CA LEU A 117 -15.06 9.17 7.39
C LEU A 117 -15.92 8.90 8.64
N ASP A 118 -16.09 7.63 9.02
CA ASP A 118 -16.79 7.23 10.24
C ASP A 118 -16.22 7.95 11.49
N GLN A 119 -14.90 7.89 11.66
CA GLN A 119 -14.23 8.57 12.78
C GLN A 119 -14.35 10.10 12.71
N ALA A 120 -14.37 10.68 11.50
CA ALA A 120 -14.54 12.12 11.32
C ALA A 120 -15.96 12.56 11.72
N LEU A 121 -16.99 11.79 11.34
CA LEU A 121 -18.38 12.04 11.75
C LEU A 121 -18.52 11.98 13.27
N GLN A 122 -17.98 10.93 13.91
CA GLN A 122 -17.99 10.77 15.37
C GLN A 122 -17.27 11.91 16.10
N ARG A 123 -16.22 12.49 15.50
CA ARG A 123 -15.49 13.64 16.08
C ARG A 123 -16.20 14.98 15.85
N GLN A 124 -16.93 15.11 14.75
CA GLN A 124 -17.53 16.38 14.34
C GLN A 124 -18.88 16.63 15.04
N PHE A 125 -19.64 15.58 15.34
CA PHE A 125 -20.94 15.70 16.00
C PHE A 125 -20.81 15.57 17.52
N HIS A 126 -21.52 16.44 18.25
CA HIS A 126 -21.61 16.38 19.71
C HIS A 126 -22.54 15.26 20.20
N GLU A 127 -23.54 14.90 19.41
CA GLU A 127 -24.41 13.76 19.65
C GLU A 127 -24.07 12.62 18.68
N SER A 128 -24.57 11.40 18.96
CA SER A 128 -24.34 10.24 18.09
C SER A 128 -24.73 10.54 16.63
N PRO A 129 -23.84 10.30 15.64
CA PRO A 129 -24.13 10.50 14.23
C PRO A 129 -25.39 9.76 13.75
N ASP A 130 -25.68 8.57 14.32
CA ASP A 130 -26.88 7.79 14.02
C ASP A 130 -28.19 8.54 14.34
N ARG A 131 -28.16 9.43 15.34
CA ARG A 131 -29.34 10.23 15.70
C ARG A 131 -29.53 11.42 14.78
N ILE A 132 -28.43 12.04 14.35
CA ILE A 132 -28.44 13.28 13.57
C ILE A 132 -28.61 12.98 12.07
N ALA A 133 -27.92 11.96 11.58
CA ALA A 133 -27.84 11.62 10.16
C ALA A 133 -27.99 10.10 9.93
N PRO A 134 -29.11 9.47 10.35
CA PRO A 134 -29.31 8.02 10.27
C PRO A 134 -29.15 7.46 8.85
N CYS A 135 -29.65 8.19 7.83
CA CYS A 135 -29.53 7.79 6.44
C CYS A 135 -28.05 7.74 5.98
N LEU A 136 -27.24 8.73 6.40
CA LEU A 136 -25.81 8.75 6.08
C LEU A 136 -25.09 7.58 6.76
N CYS A 137 -25.39 7.30 8.02
CA CYS A 137 -24.82 6.16 8.75
C CYS A 137 -25.18 4.82 8.08
N SER A 138 -26.41 4.66 7.62
CA SER A 138 -26.85 3.47 6.90
C SER A 138 -26.09 3.29 5.57
N LEU A 139 -25.95 4.36 4.79
CA LEU A 139 -25.18 4.33 3.54
C LEU A 139 -23.70 4.04 3.79
N LEU A 140 -23.13 4.57 4.87
CA LEU A 140 -21.75 4.33 5.26
C LEU A 140 -21.53 2.86 5.66
N ALA A 141 -22.45 2.28 6.44
CA ALA A 141 -22.40 0.87 6.80
C ALA A 141 -22.46 -0.03 5.56
N GLU A 142 -23.40 0.24 4.65
CA GLU A 142 -23.53 -0.51 3.39
C GLU A 142 -22.26 -0.39 2.52
N ALA A 143 -21.71 0.82 2.38
CA ALA A 143 -20.49 1.04 1.60
C ALA A 143 -19.29 0.29 2.20
N ARG A 144 -19.18 0.22 3.53
CA ARG A 144 -18.13 -0.53 4.23
C ARG A 144 -18.25 -2.03 3.95
N ASP A 145 -19.45 -2.59 4.04
CA ASP A 145 -19.68 -4.01 3.80
C ASP A 145 -19.41 -4.40 2.35
N GLN A 146 -19.83 -3.57 1.39
CA GLN A 146 -19.49 -3.79 -0.01
C GLN A 146 -17.97 -3.71 -0.27
N ALA A 147 -17.29 -2.71 0.31
CA ALA A 147 -15.84 -2.59 0.20
C ALA A 147 -15.11 -3.79 0.80
N TRP A 148 -15.61 -4.30 1.94
CA TRP A 148 -15.07 -5.48 2.59
C TRP A 148 -15.24 -6.74 1.73
N LEU A 149 -16.42 -6.96 1.16
CA LEU A 149 -16.67 -8.08 0.25
C LEU A 149 -15.76 -8.05 -0.98
N ARG A 150 -15.56 -6.87 -1.59
CA ARG A 150 -14.63 -6.70 -2.72
C ARG A 150 -13.20 -7.06 -2.32
N TRP A 151 -12.73 -6.56 -1.18
CA TRP A 151 -11.41 -6.90 -0.66
C TRP A 151 -11.26 -8.41 -0.42
N ARG A 152 -12.22 -9.05 0.26
CA ARG A 152 -12.15 -10.48 0.57
C ARG A 152 -12.08 -11.34 -0.69
N SER A 153 -12.89 -11.05 -1.70
CA SER A 153 -12.88 -11.80 -2.96
C SER A 153 -11.49 -11.80 -3.63
N GLU A 154 -10.83 -10.64 -3.64
CA GLU A 154 -9.49 -10.51 -4.20
C GLU A 154 -8.43 -11.20 -3.31
N ALA A 155 -8.53 -11.03 -2.00
CA ALA A 155 -7.63 -11.64 -1.03
C ALA A 155 -7.69 -13.16 -1.07
N GLU A 156 -8.89 -13.76 -1.07
CA GLU A 156 -9.12 -15.19 -1.16
C GLU A 156 -8.49 -15.78 -2.43
N THR A 157 -8.63 -15.07 -3.56
CA THR A 157 -8.04 -15.49 -4.84
C THR A 157 -6.52 -15.55 -4.78
N LEU A 158 -5.87 -14.54 -4.18
CA LEU A 158 -4.41 -14.52 -4.01
C LEU A 158 -3.92 -15.57 -3.01
N LEU A 159 -4.67 -15.79 -1.93
CA LEU A 159 -4.28 -16.68 -0.84
C LEU A 159 -4.47 -18.16 -1.17
N THR A 160 -5.11 -18.52 -2.28
CA THR A 160 -5.11 -19.92 -2.77
C THR A 160 -3.69 -20.45 -3.02
N PRO A 161 -3.44 -21.77 -2.94
CA PRO A 161 -2.13 -22.33 -3.30
C PRO A 161 -1.66 -21.91 -4.70
N ALA A 162 -2.58 -21.87 -5.67
CA ALA A 162 -2.30 -21.42 -7.03
C ALA A 162 -1.95 -19.93 -7.09
N GLY A 163 -2.68 -19.07 -6.36
CA GLY A 163 -2.42 -17.63 -6.26
C GLY A 163 -1.07 -17.32 -5.62
N ARG A 164 -0.75 -17.97 -4.50
CA ARG A 164 0.56 -17.85 -3.84
C ARG A 164 1.68 -18.34 -4.75
N ALA A 165 1.50 -19.50 -5.40
CA ALA A 165 2.48 -20.02 -6.36
C ALA A 165 2.65 -19.09 -7.57
N ALA A 166 1.59 -18.41 -8.02
CA ALA A 166 1.69 -17.44 -9.10
C ALA A 166 2.51 -16.21 -8.67
N LEU A 167 2.36 -15.74 -7.43
CA LEU A 167 3.15 -14.63 -6.89
C LEU A 167 4.64 -15.02 -6.76
N HIS A 168 4.94 -16.22 -6.30
CA HIS A 168 6.33 -16.72 -6.22
C HIS A 168 6.95 -17.02 -7.59
N ARG A 169 6.11 -17.30 -8.60
CA ARG A 169 6.53 -17.46 -10.00
C ARG A 169 6.64 -16.13 -10.75
N LEU A 170 6.49 -14.99 -10.07
CA LEU A 170 7.06 -13.75 -10.60
C LEU A 170 8.49 -14.07 -11.02
N PRO A 171 8.89 -13.83 -12.29
CA PRO A 171 10.23 -14.18 -12.73
C PRO A 171 11.26 -13.42 -11.89
N LEU A 172 11.77 -14.10 -10.86
CA LEU A 172 12.88 -13.71 -10.01
C LEU A 172 14.18 -13.99 -10.75
#